data_AF-A0A378TS83-F1
#
_entry.id   AF-A0A378TS83-F1
#
_cell.length_a   1.000
_cell.length_b   1.000
_cell.length_c   1.000
_cell.angle_alpha   90.00
_cell.angle_beta   90.00
_cell.angle_gamma   90.00
#
_symmetry.space_group_name_H-M   'P 1'
#
loop_
_entity.id
_entity.type
_entity.pdbx_description
1 polymer ?
#
loop_
_entity_poly.entity_id
_entity_poly.type
_entity_poly.pdbx_seq_one_letter_code
_entity_poly.pdbx_strand_id
1 'polypeptide(L)'
;MKNDLDLLTIDDNITLTHDSDFDGWLTAVFVCYEQKCTDRATLVCRHEYIPKFFDTVVDVTTDPAKAERVLTKLTQTLGKDGIRQLMWAYLSELDYIPNVLFGVVKYAPVNPTKNILKDHAHPDVMALHQTVKSVGRERHHMKAFVRFEHTTDEGVFCQNQPRF
;
A
#
# COMPACT_ATOMS: atom_id res chain seq x y z
N MET A 1 -17.79 -33.80 -12.33
CA MET A 1 -17.95 -32.35 -12.09
C MET A 1 -16.63 -31.68 -12.38
N LYS A 2 -16.47 -31.10 -13.57
CA LYS A 2 -15.40 -30.13 -13.82
C LYS A 2 -15.73 -28.91 -12.97
N ASN A 3 -14.75 -28.39 -12.23
CA ASN A 3 -14.93 -27.18 -11.44
C ASN A 3 -15.29 -26.04 -12.40
N ASP A 4 -16.40 -25.34 -12.13
CA ASP A 4 -16.76 -24.09 -12.82
C ASP A 4 -15.72 -22.97 -12.60
N LEU A 5 -14.66 -23.21 -11.82
CA LEU A 5 -13.47 -22.36 -11.73
C LEU A 5 -12.50 -22.49 -12.93
N ASP A 6 -12.62 -23.53 -13.76
CA ASP A 6 -11.78 -23.70 -14.97
C ASP A 6 -12.25 -22.87 -16.17
N LEU A 7 -13.31 -22.06 -16.00
CA LEU A 7 -13.86 -21.17 -17.04
C LEU A 7 -13.42 -19.70 -16.89
N LEU A 8 -12.59 -19.36 -15.90
CA LEU A 8 -11.92 -18.06 -15.89
C LEU A 8 -10.78 -18.12 -16.90
N THR A 9 -11.04 -17.54 -18.06
CA THR A 9 -10.07 -17.29 -19.11
C THR A 9 -8.77 -16.73 -18.53
N ILE A 10 -7.65 -17.29 -19.00
CA ILE A 10 -6.27 -17.00 -18.56
C ILE A 10 -5.90 -15.50 -18.74
N ASP A 11 -6.77 -14.71 -19.38
CA ASP A 11 -6.54 -13.32 -19.80
C ASP A 11 -7.29 -12.24 -19.00
N ASP A 12 -8.10 -12.58 -17.99
CA ASP A 12 -8.88 -11.57 -17.26
C ASP A 12 -8.08 -10.89 -16.14
N ASN A 13 -8.08 -9.54 -16.16
CA ASN A 13 -7.55 -8.70 -15.08
C ASN A 13 -8.35 -8.95 -13.79
N ILE A 14 -7.65 -9.07 -12.65
CA ILE A 14 -8.27 -9.27 -11.34
C ILE A 14 -8.09 -8.02 -10.51
N THR A 15 -9.18 -7.55 -9.89
CA THR A 15 -9.12 -6.50 -8.87
C THR A 15 -9.24 -7.13 -7.49
N LEU A 16 -8.26 -6.92 -6.63
CA LEU A 16 -8.34 -7.31 -5.22
C LEU A 16 -8.70 -6.07 -4.41
N THR A 17 -9.87 -6.10 -3.78
CA THR A 17 -10.28 -5.05 -2.85
C THR A 17 -9.86 -5.40 -1.43
N HIS A 18 -9.44 -4.42 -0.65
CA HIS A 18 -9.00 -4.63 0.72
C HIS A 18 -9.46 -3.52 1.68
N ASP A 19 -9.34 -3.77 2.97
CA ASP A 19 -9.55 -2.75 4.01
C ASP A 19 -8.56 -1.60 3.84
N SER A 20 -8.90 -0.40 4.29
CA SER A 20 -8.08 0.81 4.10
C SER A 20 -6.84 0.90 5.01
N ASP A 21 -6.48 -0.21 5.68
CA ASP A 21 -5.29 -0.29 6.52
C ASP A 21 -4.15 -1.03 5.83
N PHE A 22 -2.96 -0.94 6.41
CA PHE A 22 -1.76 -1.53 5.81
C PHE A 22 -1.77 -3.06 5.87
N ASP A 23 -2.40 -3.66 6.88
CA ASP A 23 -2.46 -5.11 7.05
C ASP A 23 -3.42 -5.75 6.03
N GLY A 24 -4.52 -5.07 5.69
CA GLY A 24 -5.42 -5.42 4.61
C GLY A 24 -4.71 -5.40 3.26
N TRP A 25 -3.91 -4.36 3.00
CA TRP A 25 -3.06 -4.32 1.81
C TRP A 25 -2.03 -5.47 1.77
N LEU A 26 -1.34 -5.74 2.88
CA LEU A 26 -0.41 -6.88 2.98
C LEU A 26 -1.12 -8.22 2.77
N THR A 27 -2.34 -8.36 3.27
CA THR A 27 -3.18 -9.55 3.06
C THR A 27 -3.54 -9.70 1.59
N ALA A 28 -3.91 -8.62 0.90
CA ALA A 28 -4.17 -8.64 -0.54
C ALA A 28 -2.92 -9.04 -1.34
N VAL A 29 -1.76 -8.50 -0.99
CA VAL A 29 -0.46 -8.94 -1.56
C VAL A 29 -0.27 -10.44 -1.37
N PHE A 30 -0.52 -10.98 -0.18
CA PHE A 30 -0.43 -12.42 0.07
C PHE A 30 -1.34 -13.21 -0.87
N VAL A 31 -2.61 -12.81 -0.97
CA VAL A 31 -3.61 -13.46 -1.82
C VAL A 31 -3.19 -13.44 -3.30
N CYS A 32 -2.59 -12.34 -3.78
CA CYS A 32 -2.06 -12.28 -5.15
C CYS A 32 -1.02 -13.37 -5.43
N TYR A 33 -0.10 -13.61 -4.49
CA TYR A 33 0.91 -14.66 -4.62
C TYR A 33 0.31 -16.06 -4.45
N GLU A 34 -0.62 -16.24 -3.51
CA GLU A 34 -1.34 -17.50 -3.26
C GLU A 34 -2.12 -17.96 -4.50
N GLN A 35 -2.82 -17.03 -5.15
CA GLN A 35 -3.62 -17.28 -6.36
C GLN A 35 -2.82 -17.18 -7.66
N LYS A 36 -1.51 -16.89 -7.60
CA LYS A 36 -0.62 -16.73 -8.76
C LYS A 36 -1.16 -15.72 -9.79
N CYS A 37 -1.70 -14.61 -9.31
CA CYS A 37 -2.28 -13.56 -10.17
C CYS A 37 -1.50 -12.23 -10.12
N THR A 38 -0.25 -12.24 -9.65
CA THR A 38 0.58 -11.04 -9.45
C THR A 38 0.77 -10.15 -10.69
N ASP A 39 0.73 -10.74 -11.88
CA ASP A 39 0.94 -10.03 -13.14
C ASP A 39 -0.33 -9.38 -13.70
N ARG A 40 -1.50 -9.78 -13.20
CA ARG A 40 -2.83 -9.33 -13.63
C ARG A 40 -3.65 -8.68 -12.51
N ALA A 41 -3.11 -8.66 -11.30
CA ALA A 41 -3.75 -8.12 -10.11
C ALA A 41 -3.58 -6.61 -10.01
N THR A 42 -4.68 -5.92 -9.75
CA THR A 42 -4.73 -4.52 -9.29
C THR A 42 -5.26 -4.51 -7.86
N LEU A 43 -4.58 -3.81 -6.96
CA LEU A 43 -4.99 -3.68 -5.55
C LEU A 43 -5.68 -2.33 -5.36
N VAL A 44 -6.87 -2.34 -4.75
CA VAL A 44 -7.68 -1.13 -4.55
C VAL A 44 -8.29 -1.14 -3.16
N CYS A 45 -8.32 0.01 -2.48
CA CYS A 45 -9.08 0.12 -1.23
C CYS A 45 -10.57 -0.09 -1.51
N ARG A 46 -11.25 -0.86 -0.67
CA ARG A 46 -12.66 -1.25 -0.91
C ARG A 46 -13.60 -0.04 -1.10
N HIS A 47 -13.34 1.07 -0.40
CA HIS A 47 -14.14 2.28 -0.49
C HIS A 47 -13.86 3.13 -1.75
N GLU A 48 -12.75 2.87 -2.46
CA GLU A 48 -12.36 3.55 -3.70
C GLU A 48 -12.72 2.72 -4.95
N TYR A 49 -13.16 1.47 -4.75
CA TYR A 49 -13.47 0.57 -5.84
C TYR A 49 -14.70 1.04 -6.63
N ILE A 50 -14.54 1.17 -7.94
CA ILE A 50 -15.61 1.51 -8.88
C ILE A 50 -15.90 0.26 -9.73
N PRO A 51 -17.13 -0.31 -9.63
CA PRO A 51 -17.52 -1.49 -10.41
C PRO A 51 -17.39 -1.27 -11.92
N LYS A 52 -16.71 -2.19 -12.62
CA LYS A 52 -16.68 -2.24 -14.09
C LYS A 52 -17.44 -3.46 -14.59
N PHE A 53 -17.99 -3.36 -15.81
CA PHE A 53 -18.85 -4.39 -16.41
C PHE A 53 -18.22 -5.78 -16.56
N PHE A 54 -16.89 -5.87 -16.64
CA PHE A 54 -16.16 -7.13 -16.84
C PHE A 54 -15.12 -7.39 -15.75
N ASP A 55 -15.31 -6.83 -14.55
CA ASP A 55 -14.34 -6.98 -13.47
C ASP A 55 -14.48 -8.34 -12.78
N THR A 56 -13.37 -9.07 -12.71
CA THR A 56 -13.21 -10.14 -11.72
C THR A 56 -12.71 -9.50 -10.43
N VAL A 57 -13.58 -9.44 -9.41
CA VAL A 57 -13.25 -8.83 -8.11
C VAL A 57 -13.13 -9.90 -7.04
N VAL A 58 -12.03 -9.84 -6.30
CA VAL A 58 -11.80 -10.65 -5.11
C VAL A 58 -11.81 -9.71 -3.91
N ASP A 59 -12.81 -9.87 -3.06
CA ASP A 59 -12.88 -9.13 -1.80
C ASP A 59 -11.99 -9.80 -0.74
N VAL A 60 -10.94 -9.09 -0.31
CA VAL A 60 -9.96 -9.60 0.65
C VAL A 60 -10.26 -9.06 2.04
N THR A 61 -10.67 -9.96 2.93
CA THR A 61 -10.73 -9.67 4.36
C THR A 61 -9.34 -9.72 4.99
N THR A 62 -9.01 -8.74 5.82
CA THR A 62 -7.72 -8.70 6.53
C THR A 62 -7.50 -9.95 7.38
N ASP A 63 -6.33 -10.57 7.21
CA ASP A 63 -5.88 -11.73 7.97
C ASP A 63 -4.51 -11.40 8.58
N PRO A 64 -4.43 -11.16 9.90
CA PRO A 64 -3.19 -10.78 10.57
C PRO A 64 -2.04 -11.77 10.35
N ALA A 65 -2.35 -13.07 10.25
CA ALA A 65 -1.31 -14.09 10.05
C ALA A 65 -0.75 -14.03 8.61
N LYS A 66 -1.59 -13.75 7.61
CA LYS A 66 -1.14 -13.53 6.23
C LYS A 66 -0.33 -12.23 6.13
N ALA A 67 -0.82 -11.15 6.73
CA ALA A 67 -0.13 -9.86 6.76
C ALA A 67 1.26 -9.98 7.40
N GLU A 68 1.37 -10.62 8.57
CA GLU A 68 2.64 -10.82 9.29
C GLU A 68 3.66 -11.63 8.46
N ARG A 69 3.20 -12.64 7.70
CA ARG A 69 4.08 -13.41 6.81
C ARG A 69 4.67 -12.55 5.70
N VAL A 70 3.85 -11.72 5.05
CA VAL A 70 4.32 -10.78 4.02
C VAL A 70 5.26 -9.75 4.63
N LEU A 71 4.88 -9.15 5.76
CA LEU A 71 5.69 -8.16 6.47
C LEU A 71 7.07 -8.72 6.85
N THR A 72 7.10 -9.94 7.41
CA THR A 72 8.35 -10.64 7.77
C THR A 72 9.24 -10.83 6.56
N LYS A 73 8.67 -11.31 5.44
CA LYS A 73 9.40 -11.53 4.20
C LYS A 73 9.96 -10.23 3.63
N LEU A 74 9.12 -9.19 3.55
CA LEU A 74 9.54 -7.88 3.06
C LEU A 74 10.59 -7.23 3.98
N THR A 75 10.51 -7.43 5.29
CA THR A 75 11.52 -6.94 6.23
C THR A 75 12.88 -7.60 5.99
N GLN A 76 12.90 -8.90 5.68
CA GLN A 76 14.13 -9.61 5.33
C GLN A 76 14.71 -9.13 3.99
N THR A 77 13.86 -8.75 3.03
CA THR A 77 14.30 -8.32 1.69
C THR A 77 14.68 -6.84 1.61
N LEU A 78 13.90 -5.97 2.22
CA LEU A 78 14.02 -4.50 2.11
C LEU A 78 14.63 -3.85 3.34
N GLY A 79 14.73 -4.58 4.46
CA GLY A 79 15.11 -4.03 5.75
C GLY A 79 14.02 -3.15 6.38
N LYS A 80 14.26 -2.73 7.63
CA LYS A 80 13.32 -1.92 8.41
C LYS A 80 13.03 -0.56 7.76
N ASP A 81 14.04 0.06 7.17
CA ASP A 81 13.89 1.35 6.48
C ASP A 81 13.06 1.23 5.21
N GLY A 82 13.11 0.08 4.52
CA GLY A 82 12.25 -0.20 3.38
C GLY A 82 10.79 -0.33 3.76
N ILE A 83 10.50 -1.11 4.80
CA ILE A 83 9.14 -1.23 5.35
C ILE A 83 8.59 0.12 5.77
N ARG A 84 9.40 0.93 6.46
CA ARG A 84 9.02 2.29 6.87
C ARG A 84 8.64 3.17 5.68
N GLN A 85 9.37 3.08 4.56
CA GLN A 85 9.05 3.82 3.34
C GLN A 85 7.73 3.35 2.72
N LEU A 86 7.51 2.02 2.62
CA LEU A 86 6.25 1.47 2.11
C LEU A 86 5.07 1.94 2.96
N MET A 87 5.16 1.82 4.29
CA MET A 87 4.12 2.26 5.21
C MET A 87 3.85 3.77 5.10
N TRP A 88 4.90 4.59 5.03
CA TRP A 88 4.74 6.04 4.87
C TRP A 88 4.08 6.44 3.56
N ALA A 89 4.43 5.78 2.47
CA ALA A 89 3.77 6.01 1.20
C ALA A 89 2.31 5.55 1.24
N TYR A 90 2.02 4.38 1.83
CA TYR A 90 0.65 3.89 1.96
C TYR A 90 -0.26 4.88 2.70
N LEU A 91 0.25 5.50 3.77
CA LEU A 91 -0.45 6.54 4.54
C LEU A 91 -0.65 7.87 3.79
N SER A 92 -0.23 7.97 2.53
CA SER A 92 -0.53 9.16 1.71
C SER A 92 -1.98 9.19 1.20
N GLU A 93 -2.70 8.06 1.26
CA GLU A 93 -4.09 7.92 0.77
C GLU A 93 -4.28 8.30 -0.71
N LEU A 94 -3.20 8.21 -1.50
CA LEU A 94 -3.28 8.38 -2.95
C LEU A 94 -3.70 7.05 -3.59
N ASP A 95 -4.76 7.09 -4.39
CA ASP A 95 -5.40 5.95 -5.08
C ASP A 95 -4.44 5.04 -5.84
N TYR A 96 -3.40 5.61 -6.46
CA TYR A 96 -2.42 4.85 -7.25
C TYR A 96 -1.31 4.18 -6.40
N ILE A 97 -1.14 4.59 -5.14
CA ILE A 97 -0.01 4.14 -4.32
C ILE A 97 -0.06 2.66 -3.96
N PRO A 98 -1.20 2.05 -3.57
CA PRO A 98 -1.26 0.61 -3.33
C PRO A 98 -0.65 -0.24 -4.45
N ASN A 99 -0.84 0.18 -5.70
CA ASN A 99 -0.28 -0.50 -6.88
C ASN A 99 1.20 -0.18 -7.11
N VAL A 100 1.65 1.06 -6.86
CA VAL A 100 3.08 1.40 -6.85
C VAL A 100 3.83 0.54 -5.83
N LEU A 101 3.31 0.42 -4.61
CA LEU A 101 3.91 -0.41 -3.57
C LEU A 101 3.94 -1.87 -3.99
N PHE A 102 2.87 -2.36 -4.63
CA PHE A 102 2.82 -3.72 -5.14
C PHE A 102 3.87 -3.98 -6.22
N GLY A 103 4.11 -3.01 -7.11
CA GLY A 103 5.21 -3.03 -8.08
C GLY A 103 6.58 -3.15 -7.42
N VAL A 104 6.85 -2.38 -6.36
CA VAL A 104 8.09 -2.49 -5.57
C VAL A 104 8.21 -3.87 -4.91
N VAL A 105 7.12 -4.41 -4.37
CA VAL A 105 7.08 -5.77 -3.79
C VAL A 105 7.39 -6.84 -4.83
N LYS A 106 6.85 -6.72 -6.05
CA LYS A 106 7.18 -7.63 -7.17
C LYS A 106 8.63 -7.50 -7.62
N TYR A 107 9.19 -6.30 -7.58
CA TYR A 107 10.57 -6.03 -8.01
C TYR A 107 11.62 -6.60 -7.04
N ALA A 108 11.33 -6.62 -5.74
CA ALA A 108 12.31 -6.95 -4.70
C ALA A 108 12.90 -8.38 -4.81
N PRO A 109 12.10 -9.45 -5.01
CA PRO A 109 12.62 -10.82 -5.14
C PRO A 109 13.46 -11.06 -6.40
N VAL A 110 13.26 -10.25 -7.46
CA VAL A 110 13.98 -10.40 -8.75
C VAL A 110 15.43 -9.93 -8.65
N ASN A 111 15.74 -9.04 -7.69
CA ASN A 111 17.06 -8.42 -7.54
C ASN A 111 17.64 -8.58 -6.12
N PRO A 112 17.91 -9.82 -5.66
CA PRO A 112 18.27 -10.09 -4.26
C PRO A 112 19.63 -9.51 -3.83
N THR A 113 20.53 -9.21 -4.77
CA THR A 113 21.88 -8.71 -4.48
C THR A 113 21.99 -7.19 -4.48
N LYS A 114 20.96 -6.47 -4.96
CA LYS A 114 20.95 -5.01 -5.04
C LYS A 114 19.96 -4.44 -4.04
N ASN A 115 20.31 -3.31 -3.45
CA ASN A 115 19.33 -2.51 -2.73
C ASN A 115 18.39 -1.85 -3.74
N ILE A 116 17.27 -2.51 -4.04
CA ILE A 116 16.31 -2.05 -5.04
C ILE A 116 15.73 -0.67 -4.73
N LEU A 117 15.72 -0.24 -3.47
CA LEU A 117 15.19 1.08 -3.07
C LEU A 117 16.09 2.23 -3.52
N LYS A 118 17.32 1.96 -3.97
CA LYS A 118 18.22 2.96 -4.56
C LYS A 118 18.11 3.01 -6.09
N ASP A 119 17.33 2.11 -6.68
CA ASP A 119 17.15 2.06 -8.12
C ASP A 119 16.09 3.05 -8.58
N HIS A 120 16.49 4.32 -8.66
CA HIS A 120 15.62 5.39 -9.13
C HIS A 120 15.26 5.30 -10.62
N ALA A 121 15.85 4.38 -11.38
CA ALA A 121 15.44 4.15 -12.76
C ALA A 121 14.13 3.35 -12.85
N HIS A 122 13.78 2.59 -11.81
CA HIS A 122 12.52 1.87 -11.75
C HIS A 122 11.36 2.83 -11.42
N PRO A 123 10.27 2.88 -12.22
CA PRO A 123 9.20 3.85 -12.06
C PRO A 123 8.53 3.77 -10.68
N ASP A 124 8.21 2.56 -10.22
CA ASP A 124 7.57 2.38 -8.91
C ASP A 124 8.47 2.79 -7.73
N VAL A 125 9.78 2.56 -7.84
CA VAL A 125 10.75 2.98 -6.81
C VAL A 125 10.87 4.50 -6.78
N MET A 126 10.87 5.14 -7.95
CA MET A 126 10.85 6.61 -8.04
C MET A 126 9.56 7.19 -7.43
N ALA A 127 8.40 6.63 -7.77
CA ALA A 127 7.10 7.07 -7.24
C ALA A 127 7.01 6.89 -5.72
N LEU A 128 7.52 5.78 -5.19
CA LEU A 128 7.67 5.55 -3.75
C LEU A 128 8.48 6.68 -3.08
N HIS A 129 9.65 7.00 -3.62
CA HIS A 129 10.52 8.05 -3.07
C HIS A 129 9.88 9.43 -3.10
N GLN A 130 9.22 9.79 -4.20
CA GLN A 130 8.52 11.07 -4.33
C GLN A 130 7.40 11.20 -3.31
N THR A 131 6.64 10.11 -3.10
CA THR A 131 5.52 10.07 -2.15
C THR A 131 6.02 10.18 -0.72
N VAL A 132 7.04 9.38 -0.35
CA VAL A 132 7.68 9.45 0.97
C VAL A 132 8.22 10.86 1.26
N LYS A 133 8.83 11.52 0.27
CA LYS A 133 9.29 12.91 0.40
C LYS A 133 8.12 13.88 0.59
N SER A 134 7.00 13.65 -0.09
CA SER A 134 5.79 14.47 0.06
C SER A 134 5.18 14.34 1.47
N VAL A 135 4.93 13.11 1.92
CA VAL A 135 4.42 12.83 3.27
C VAL A 135 5.37 13.35 4.35
N GLY A 136 6.69 13.24 4.12
CA GLY A 136 7.70 13.82 5.00
C GLY A 136 7.55 15.33 5.15
N ARG A 137 7.33 16.06 4.06
CA ARG A 137 7.07 17.51 4.07
C ARG A 137 5.77 17.83 4.81
N GLU A 138 4.70 17.11 4.51
CA GLU A 138 3.40 17.33 5.17
C GLU A 138 3.49 17.12 6.69
N ARG A 139 4.16 16.06 7.14
CA ARG A 139 4.45 15.84 8.56
C ARG A 139 5.22 17.01 9.18
N HIS A 140 6.20 17.58 8.48
CA HIS A 140 6.93 18.75 8.97
C HIS A 140 6.05 20.00 9.03
N HIS A 141 5.14 20.17 8.05
CA HIS A 141 4.14 21.23 8.07
C HIS A 141 3.20 21.07 9.26
N MET A 142 2.57 19.91 9.44
CA MET A 142 1.69 19.65 10.59
C MET A 142 2.38 19.95 11.93
N LYS A 143 3.63 19.52 12.12
CA LYS A 143 4.40 19.84 13.34
C LYS A 143 4.61 21.32 13.58
N ALA A 144 4.70 22.14 12.54
CA ALA A 144 4.89 23.58 12.65
C ALA A 144 3.56 24.34 12.91
N PHE A 145 2.42 23.74 12.58
CA PHE A 145 1.10 24.38 12.66
C PHE A 145 0.29 24.01 13.90
N VAL A 146 0.60 22.91 14.59
CA VAL A 146 -0.03 22.58 15.88
C VAL A 146 0.45 23.57 16.94
N ARG A 147 -0.41 24.54 17.29
CA ARG A 147 -0.24 25.40 18.47
C ARG A 147 -1.17 24.89 19.56
N PHE A 148 -0.59 24.53 20.69
CA PHE A 148 -1.33 24.17 21.89
C PHE A 148 -1.66 25.45 22.65
N GLU A 149 -2.96 25.72 22.85
CA GLU A 149 -3.44 26.81 23.68
C GLU A 149 -4.16 26.24 24.91
N HIS A 150 -3.83 26.78 26.08
CA HIS A 150 -4.47 26.43 27.35
C HIS A 150 -5.67 27.33 27.59
N THR A 151 -6.83 26.73 27.84
CA THR A 151 -8.02 27.45 28.32
C THR A 151 -7.97 27.58 29.84
N THR A 152 -8.54 28.65 30.38
CA THR A 152 -8.61 28.98 31.81
C THR A 152 -9.27 27.90 32.68
N ASP A 153 -10.07 27.01 32.09
CA ASP A 153 -10.81 25.92 32.76
C ASP A 153 -10.23 24.52 32.42
N GLU A 154 -8.91 24.34 32.53
CA GLU A 154 -8.19 23.05 32.38
C GLU A 154 -8.33 22.31 31.02
N GLY A 155 -8.87 22.95 29.99
CA GLY A 155 -8.90 22.41 28.63
C GLY A 155 -7.66 22.79 27.80
N VAL A 156 -7.08 21.84 27.08
CA VAL A 156 -6.06 22.12 26.04
C VAL A 156 -6.69 21.88 24.67
N PHE A 157 -6.58 22.85 23.77
CA PHE A 157 -6.99 22.68 22.37
C PHE A 157 -5.83 22.97 21.41
N CYS A 158 -5.92 22.38 20.21
CA CYS A 158 -4.96 22.53 19.14
C CYS A 158 -5.62 23.19 17.94
N GLN A 159 -5.14 24.37 17.51
CA GLN A 159 -5.57 24.96 16.25
C GLN A 159 -4.67 24.44 15.12
N ASN A 160 -5.24 23.81 14.08
CA ASN A 160 -4.53 23.47 12.86
C ASN A 160 -4.78 24.58 11.82
N GLN A 161 -3.72 25.22 11.30
CA GLN A 161 -3.82 26.19 10.21
C GLN A 161 -3.18 25.61 8.93
N PRO A 162 -3.95 24.86 8.12
CA PRO A 162 -3.45 24.34 6.84
C PRO A 162 -3.16 25.48 5.86
N ARG A 163 -2.06 25.38 5.12
CA ARG A 163 -1.77 26.25 3.97
C ARG A 163 -2.50 25.68 2.75
N PHE A 164 -3.43 26.44 2.20
CA PHE A 164 -4.05 26.17 0.90
C PHE A 164 -3.10 26.53 -0.25
#